data_AF-A0A1V9ZNG7-F1
#
_entry.id   AF-A0A1V9ZNG7-F1
#
_cell.length_a   1.000
_cell.length_b   1.000
_cell.length_c   1.000
_cell.angle_alpha   90.00
_cell.angle_beta   90.00
_cell.angle_gamma   90.00
#
_symmetry.space_group_name_H-M   'P 1'
#
loop_
_entity.id
_entity.type
_entity.pdbx_description
1 polymer ?
#
loop_
_entity_poly.entity_id
_entity_poly.type
_entity_poly.pdbx_seq_one_letter_code
_entity_poly.pdbx_strand_id
1 'polypeptide(L)'
;MRFDDGNDTIATANRDAFVATGLGYIVLFGLCVVQFVRNCKSYGAWTQQKIAHGILVILTFSRAAFLLAIGIEDWCHVAGSGVLSEECEANGIERQFFYFADQFPNLLFFSIYLLMGMFWAEIYYNATDQIDFFGYVVKPTAITIHLCAYILQIALWVLYADPWRYEDHYIGRGYAAYTTTMFAIITIAFLCYGRLAYVELRAVPVDLGVRSKKLKEVTLMTSICTTCFTSRSIIVLYLAQDHVQLQHHLTWLVIVLYYSILELLPITAILHFHRRFPRPPPQPVAISQEKVFYRFLPEDDVLQERLLTSQEPSSPFLYEDESDDSTGDV
;
A
#
# COMPACT_ATOMS: atom_id res chain seq x y z
N MET A 1 -15.44 -29.27 -38.25
CA MET A 1 -14.65 -28.10 -38.67
C MET A 1 -15.31 -26.78 -38.21
N ARG A 2 -15.82 -26.71 -36.97
CA ARG A 2 -16.53 -25.52 -36.42
C ARG A 2 -16.27 -25.31 -34.91
N PHE A 3 -15.26 -25.97 -34.36
CA PHE A 3 -14.92 -25.93 -32.94
C PHE A 3 -13.70 -25.04 -32.65
N ASP A 4 -12.89 -24.68 -33.65
CA ASP A 4 -11.70 -23.81 -33.47
C ASP A 4 -12.07 -22.31 -33.33
N ASP A 5 -13.05 -21.82 -34.10
CA ASP A 5 -13.43 -20.38 -34.10
C ASP A 5 -13.85 -19.85 -32.71
N GLY A 6 -14.39 -20.72 -31.85
CA GLY A 6 -14.84 -20.35 -30.50
C GLY A 6 -13.70 -20.20 -29.50
N ASN A 7 -12.61 -20.94 -29.67
CA ASN A 7 -11.48 -20.89 -28.75
C ASN A 7 -10.57 -19.69 -29.06
N ASP A 8 -10.38 -19.40 -30.36
CA ASP A 8 -9.58 -18.26 -30.82
C ASP A 8 -10.21 -16.93 -30.43
N THR A 9 -11.54 -16.84 -30.44
CA THR A 9 -12.26 -15.64 -30.01
C THR A 9 -12.14 -15.39 -28.51
N ILE A 10 -12.15 -16.43 -27.68
CA ILE A 10 -11.95 -16.33 -26.23
C ILE A 10 -10.50 -15.95 -25.92
N ALA A 11 -9.53 -16.59 -26.57
CA ALA A 11 -8.11 -16.27 -26.42
C ALA A 11 -7.82 -14.80 -26.77
N THR A 12 -8.41 -14.32 -27.87
CA THR A 12 -8.27 -12.91 -28.30
C THR A 12 -8.88 -11.96 -27.26
N ALA A 13 -10.08 -12.24 -26.74
CA ALA A 13 -10.71 -11.42 -25.72
C ALA A 13 -9.89 -11.38 -24.41
N ASN A 14 -9.32 -12.51 -24.00
CA ASN A 14 -8.45 -12.58 -22.83
C ASN A 14 -7.16 -11.78 -23.05
N ARG A 15 -6.53 -11.88 -24.23
CA ARG A 15 -5.36 -11.08 -24.59
C ARG A 15 -5.66 -9.59 -24.57
N ASP A 16 -6.77 -9.16 -25.16
CA ASP A 16 -7.21 -7.76 -25.14
C ASP A 16 -7.44 -7.26 -23.71
N ALA A 17 -7.99 -8.09 -22.83
CA ALA A 17 -8.12 -7.78 -21.41
C ALA A 17 -6.77 -7.60 -20.70
N PHE A 18 -5.78 -8.47 -20.97
CA PHE A 18 -4.42 -8.33 -20.47
C PHE A 18 -3.73 -7.06 -21.00
N VAL A 19 -3.90 -6.74 -22.29
CA VAL A 19 -3.38 -5.50 -22.87
C VAL A 19 -4.01 -4.27 -22.22
N ALA A 20 -5.35 -4.23 -22.12
CA ALA A 20 -6.07 -3.10 -21.55
C ALA A 20 -5.65 -2.82 -20.09
N THR A 21 -5.55 -3.87 -19.28
CA THR A 21 -5.08 -3.76 -17.90
C THR A 21 -3.61 -3.37 -17.81
N GLY A 22 -2.75 -3.94 -18.66
CA GLY A 22 -1.34 -3.57 -18.79
C GLY A 22 -1.13 -2.10 -19.15
N LEU A 23 -1.94 -1.55 -20.06
CA LEU A 23 -1.93 -0.12 -20.40
C LEU A 23 -2.35 0.75 -19.20
N GLY A 24 -3.34 0.31 -18.42
CA GLY A 24 -3.71 0.95 -17.15
C GLY A 24 -2.53 1.01 -16.17
N TYR A 25 -1.76 -0.07 -16.08
CA TYR A 25 -0.53 -0.12 -15.30
C TYR A 25 0.58 0.81 -15.82
N ILE A 26 0.74 0.98 -17.14
CA ILE A 26 1.67 1.97 -17.71
C ILE A 26 1.32 3.39 -17.26
N VAL A 27 0.03 3.75 -17.30
CA VAL A 27 -0.42 5.06 -16.84
C VAL A 27 -0.08 5.26 -15.36
N LEU A 28 -0.38 4.28 -14.50
CA LEU A 28 -0.04 4.34 -13.09
C LEU A 28 1.47 4.37 -12.85
N PHE A 29 2.26 3.63 -13.62
CA PHE A 29 3.71 3.66 -13.57
C PHE A 29 4.22 5.09 -13.81
N GLY A 30 3.73 5.77 -14.85
CA GLY A 30 4.04 7.17 -15.10
C GLY A 30 3.71 8.08 -13.90
N LEU A 31 2.53 7.92 -13.30
CA LEU A 31 2.14 8.67 -12.10
C LEU A 31 3.02 8.36 -10.89
N CYS A 32 3.38 7.10 -10.67
CA CYS A 32 4.29 6.65 -9.62
C CYS A 32 5.67 7.28 -9.77
N VAL A 33 6.23 7.28 -10.99
CA VAL A 33 7.53 7.88 -11.29
C VAL A 33 7.51 9.38 -11.04
N VAL A 34 6.49 10.09 -11.52
CA VAL A 34 6.34 11.54 -11.28
C VAL A 34 6.29 11.85 -9.78
N GLN A 35 5.49 11.10 -9.02
CA GLN A 35 5.40 11.30 -7.57
C GLN A 35 6.68 10.95 -6.83
N PHE A 36 7.36 9.86 -7.22
CA PHE A 36 8.64 9.46 -6.64
C PHE A 36 9.72 10.51 -6.87
N VAL A 37 9.88 10.98 -8.13
CA VAL A 37 10.85 12.03 -8.48
C VAL A 37 10.55 13.32 -7.73
N ARG A 38 9.27 13.74 -7.66
CA ARG A 38 8.86 14.93 -6.90
C ARG A 38 9.21 14.81 -5.41
N ASN A 39 8.98 13.64 -4.81
CA ASN A 39 9.30 13.37 -3.42
C ASN A 39 10.81 13.34 -3.14
N CYS A 40 11.59 12.76 -4.07
CA CYS A 40 13.06 12.75 -3.98
C CYS A 40 13.67 14.15 -4.11
N LYS A 41 13.07 15.03 -4.93
CA LYS A 41 13.52 16.43 -5.06
C LYS A 41 13.15 17.30 -3.84
N SER A 42 12.02 17.03 -3.19
CA SER A 42 11.50 17.87 -2.11
C SER A 42 12.15 17.61 -0.75
N TYR A 43 12.66 16.41 -0.49
CA TYR A 43 13.25 16.03 0.80
C TYR A 43 14.62 15.39 0.59
N GLY A 44 15.63 15.75 1.39
CA GLY A 44 16.92 15.04 1.39
C GLY A 44 16.84 13.67 2.07
N ALA A 45 16.17 13.59 3.22
CA ALA A 45 16.09 12.38 4.04
C ALA A 45 15.25 11.26 3.39
N TRP A 46 15.60 10.01 3.68
CA TRP A 46 14.87 8.84 3.18
C TRP A 46 13.65 8.54 4.08
N THR A 47 12.45 8.82 3.58
CA THR A 47 11.19 8.66 4.34
C THR A 47 10.46 7.37 3.97
N GLN A 48 9.58 6.89 4.85
CA GLN A 48 8.69 5.74 4.58
C GLN A 48 7.88 5.95 3.28
N GLN A 49 7.47 7.20 3.00
CA GLN A 49 6.80 7.55 1.77
C GLN A 49 7.67 7.37 0.51
N LYS A 50 8.98 7.67 0.56
CA LYS A 50 9.89 7.41 -0.57
C LYS A 50 10.02 5.92 -0.84
N ILE A 51 10.11 5.12 0.23
CA ILE A 51 10.12 3.65 0.13
C ILE A 51 8.84 3.17 -0.54
N ALA A 52 7.67 3.64 -0.08
CA ALA A 52 6.37 3.28 -0.65
C ALA A 52 6.31 3.61 -2.15
N HIS A 53 6.65 4.83 -2.56
CA HIS A 53 6.63 5.22 -3.97
C HIS A 53 7.66 4.44 -4.81
N GLY A 54 8.86 4.17 -4.28
CA GLY A 54 9.86 3.35 -4.96
C GLY A 54 9.37 1.94 -5.22
N ILE A 55 8.75 1.30 -4.22
CA ILE A 55 8.15 -0.03 -4.37
C ILE A 55 6.98 0.02 -5.38
N LEU A 56 6.13 1.05 -5.35
CA LEU A 56 5.03 1.20 -6.31
C LEU A 56 5.52 1.39 -7.75
N VAL A 57 6.64 2.08 -7.98
CA VAL A 57 7.27 2.20 -9.30
C VAL A 57 7.68 0.81 -9.80
N ILE A 58 8.39 0.03 -8.98
CA ILE A 58 8.84 -1.31 -9.35
C ILE A 58 7.64 -2.23 -9.60
N LEU A 59 6.63 -2.18 -8.74
CA LEU A 59 5.41 -2.98 -8.82
C LEU A 59 4.62 -2.70 -10.09
N THR A 60 4.35 -1.42 -10.37
CA THR A 60 3.58 -1.03 -11.56
C THR A 60 4.33 -1.35 -12.85
N PHE A 61 5.66 -1.20 -12.86
CA PHE A 61 6.49 -1.60 -13.98
C PHE A 61 6.47 -3.11 -14.22
N SER A 62 6.75 -3.91 -13.21
CA SER A 62 6.84 -5.37 -13.36
C SER A 62 5.48 -5.97 -13.71
N ARG A 63 4.38 -5.47 -13.13
CA ARG A 63 3.03 -5.90 -13.48
C ARG A 63 2.64 -5.46 -14.90
N ALA A 64 2.97 -4.23 -15.33
CA ALA A 64 2.75 -3.80 -16.72
C ALA A 64 3.48 -4.70 -17.71
N ALA A 65 4.76 -4.96 -17.47
CA ALA A 65 5.60 -5.79 -18.33
C ALA A 65 5.03 -7.20 -18.49
N PHE A 66 4.64 -7.82 -17.37
CA PHE A 66 4.05 -9.17 -17.37
C PHE A 66 2.72 -9.23 -18.14
N LEU A 67 1.78 -8.31 -17.86
CA LEU A 67 0.46 -8.33 -18.51
C LEU A 67 0.56 -8.01 -20.01
N LEU A 68 1.45 -7.10 -20.42
CA LEU A 68 1.67 -6.80 -21.83
C LEU A 68 2.39 -7.94 -22.56
N ALA A 69 3.30 -8.65 -21.90
CA ALA A 69 3.91 -9.85 -22.48
C ALA A 69 2.87 -10.94 -22.74
N ILE A 70 1.92 -11.18 -21.81
CA ILE A 70 0.81 -12.11 -22.06
C ILE A 70 -0.12 -11.58 -23.16
N GLY A 71 -0.49 -10.31 -23.12
CA GLY A 71 -1.47 -9.75 -24.06
C GLY A 71 -0.95 -9.64 -25.50
N ILE A 72 0.25 -9.08 -25.68
CA ILE A 72 0.82 -8.77 -27.00
C ILE A 72 1.55 -9.98 -27.58
N GLU A 73 2.49 -10.55 -26.83
CA GLU A 73 3.37 -11.63 -27.30
C GLU A 73 2.76 -13.03 -27.12
N ASP A 74 1.55 -13.12 -26.53
CA ASP A 74 0.90 -14.39 -26.19
C ASP A 74 1.82 -15.32 -25.38
N TRP A 75 2.54 -14.75 -24.41
CA TRP A 75 3.59 -15.44 -23.69
C TRP A 75 3.10 -16.76 -23.05
N CYS A 76 3.75 -17.86 -23.44
CA CYS A 76 3.42 -19.23 -23.06
C CYS A 76 2.00 -19.70 -23.46
N HIS A 77 1.30 -18.98 -24.36
CA HIS A 77 -0.07 -19.25 -24.81
C HIS A 77 -1.12 -19.36 -23.70
N VAL A 78 -0.81 -18.79 -22.52
CA VAL A 78 -1.65 -18.90 -21.31
C VAL A 78 -3.01 -18.22 -21.47
N ALA A 79 -3.11 -17.20 -22.31
CA ALA A 79 -4.35 -16.45 -22.49
C ALA A 79 -5.49 -17.29 -23.11
N GLY A 80 -5.16 -18.30 -23.93
CA GLY A 80 -6.14 -19.19 -24.55
C GLY A 80 -6.44 -20.45 -23.73
N SER A 81 -5.40 -21.09 -23.19
CA SER A 81 -5.52 -22.39 -22.51
C SER A 81 -5.74 -22.29 -21.00
N GLY A 82 -5.33 -21.18 -20.37
CA GLY A 82 -5.29 -21.02 -18.92
C GLY A 82 -4.19 -21.83 -18.21
N VAL A 83 -3.35 -22.52 -18.98
CA VAL A 83 -2.19 -23.30 -18.52
C VAL A 83 -0.98 -22.97 -19.41
N LEU A 84 0.23 -23.22 -18.93
CA LEU A 84 1.41 -23.03 -19.77
C LEU A 84 1.37 -24.02 -20.95
N SER A 85 1.77 -23.57 -22.14
CA SER A 85 1.97 -24.47 -23.29
C SER A 85 3.06 -25.52 -23.01
N GLU A 86 2.96 -26.69 -23.64
CA GLU A 86 3.93 -27.79 -23.48
C GLU A 86 5.38 -27.34 -23.77
N GLU A 87 5.58 -26.43 -24.73
CA GLU A 87 6.90 -25.88 -25.08
C GLU A 87 7.48 -25.03 -23.94
N CYS A 88 6.68 -24.11 -23.40
CA CYS A 88 7.06 -23.27 -22.27
C CYS A 88 7.23 -24.11 -21.00
N GLU A 89 6.40 -25.14 -20.81
CA GLU A 89 6.50 -26.06 -19.69
C GLU A 89 7.78 -26.90 -19.76
N ALA A 90 8.18 -27.37 -20.95
CA ALA A 90 9.43 -28.11 -21.17
C ALA A 90 10.66 -27.25 -20.88
N ASN A 91 10.63 -25.97 -21.26
CA ASN A 91 11.69 -25.00 -21.01
C ASN A 91 11.70 -24.52 -19.55
N GLY A 92 12.48 -25.20 -18.70
CA GLY A 92 12.53 -24.91 -17.26
C GLY A 92 12.86 -23.44 -16.92
N ILE A 93 13.73 -22.79 -17.69
CA ILE A 93 14.11 -21.37 -17.44
C ILE A 93 12.94 -20.44 -17.73
N GLU A 94 12.28 -20.62 -18.87
CA GLU A 94 11.15 -19.78 -19.28
C GLU A 94 9.96 -19.95 -18.36
N ARG A 95 9.62 -21.19 -17.98
CA ARG A 95 8.63 -21.50 -16.94
C ARG A 95 8.92 -20.78 -15.62
N GLN A 96 10.16 -20.85 -15.13
CA GLN A 96 10.54 -20.17 -13.88
C GLN A 96 10.43 -18.66 -14.00
N PHE A 97 10.87 -18.09 -15.12
CA PHE A 97 10.78 -16.67 -15.35
C PHE A 97 9.32 -16.20 -15.44
N PHE A 98 8.44 -17.00 -16.05
CA PHE A 98 7.01 -16.75 -16.10
C PHE A 98 6.39 -16.65 -14.69
N TYR A 99 6.58 -17.66 -13.84
CA TYR A 99 6.05 -17.64 -12.47
C TYR A 99 6.66 -16.53 -11.61
N PHE A 100 7.96 -16.28 -11.78
CA PHE A 100 8.63 -15.17 -11.11
C PHE A 100 7.98 -13.83 -11.50
N ALA A 101 7.81 -13.58 -12.80
CA ALA A 101 7.23 -12.35 -13.33
C ALA A 101 5.78 -12.15 -12.89
N ASP A 102 4.99 -13.22 -12.78
CA ASP A 102 3.62 -13.17 -12.25
C ASP A 102 3.58 -12.89 -10.74
N GLN A 103 4.43 -13.56 -9.96
CA GLN A 103 4.32 -13.56 -8.50
C GLN A 103 5.11 -12.43 -7.83
N PHE A 104 6.16 -11.91 -8.48
CA PHE A 104 7.01 -10.84 -7.94
C PHE A 104 6.22 -9.57 -7.59
N PRO A 105 5.29 -9.05 -8.41
CA PRO A 105 4.52 -7.86 -8.02
C PRO A 105 3.59 -8.13 -6.82
N ASN A 106 3.19 -9.38 -6.55
CA ASN A 106 2.41 -9.74 -5.35
C ASN A 106 3.25 -9.62 -4.08
N LEU A 107 4.53 -9.96 -4.17
CA LEU A 107 5.49 -9.78 -3.09
C LEU A 107 5.74 -8.28 -2.79
N LEU A 108 5.72 -7.44 -3.82
CA LEU A 108 5.77 -5.99 -3.67
C LEU A 108 4.49 -5.43 -3.04
N PHE A 109 3.31 -5.94 -3.40
CA PHE A 109 2.05 -5.61 -2.73
C PHE A 109 2.10 -5.93 -1.24
N PHE A 110 2.59 -7.12 -0.89
CA PHE A 110 2.80 -7.50 0.51
C PHE A 110 3.71 -6.50 1.24
N SER A 111 4.78 -6.05 0.59
CA SER A 111 5.73 -5.09 1.16
C SER A 111 5.08 -3.72 1.42
N ILE A 112 4.29 -3.22 0.46
CA ILE A 112 3.50 -1.99 0.63
C ILE A 112 2.50 -2.14 1.78
N TYR A 113 1.84 -3.29 1.88
CA TYR A 113 0.80 -3.48 2.87
C TYR A 113 1.38 -3.56 4.29
N LEU A 114 2.51 -4.26 4.44
CA LEU A 114 3.28 -4.29 5.68
C LEU A 114 3.78 -2.89 6.06
N LEU A 115 4.27 -2.10 5.09
CA LEU A 115 4.68 -0.72 5.29
C LEU A 115 3.54 0.14 5.84
N MET A 116 2.34 -0.04 5.29
CA MET A 116 1.15 0.65 5.77
C MET A 116 0.76 0.22 7.19
N GLY A 117 0.90 -1.07 7.52
CA GLY A 117 0.71 -1.58 8.89
C GLY A 117 1.72 -0.99 9.88
N MET A 118 2.99 -0.91 9.49
CA MET A 118 4.02 -0.26 10.30
C MET A 118 3.71 1.22 10.53
N PHE A 119 3.19 1.92 9.51
CA PHE A 119 2.77 3.31 9.64
C PHE A 119 1.63 3.49 10.67
N TRP A 120 0.61 2.62 10.66
CA TRP A 120 -0.44 2.67 11.67
C TRP A 120 0.05 2.32 13.07
N ALA A 121 0.94 1.33 13.17
CA ALA A 121 1.58 1.01 14.44
C ALA A 121 2.39 2.19 14.98
N GLU A 122 3.17 2.87 14.13
CA GLU A 122 3.93 4.07 14.49
C GLU A 122 2.99 5.18 15.02
N ILE A 123 1.87 5.44 14.32
CA ILE A 123 0.87 6.41 14.78
C ILE A 123 0.31 6.03 16.15
N TYR A 124 -0.06 4.76 16.34
CA TYR A 124 -0.62 4.28 17.59
C TYR A 124 0.38 4.45 18.76
N TYR A 125 1.59 3.93 18.62
CA TYR A 125 2.61 3.99 19.67
C TYR A 125 3.11 5.41 19.94
N ASN A 126 3.05 6.31 18.95
CA ASN A 126 3.31 7.72 19.16
C ASN A 126 2.17 8.40 19.93
N ALA A 127 0.91 8.03 19.67
CA ALA A 127 -0.24 8.57 20.39
C ALA A 127 -0.30 8.12 21.86
N THR A 128 0.26 6.96 22.18
CA THR A 128 0.32 6.39 23.54
C THR A 128 1.65 6.64 24.26
N ASP A 129 2.56 7.44 23.68
CA ASP A 129 3.90 7.74 24.22
C ASP A 129 4.76 6.48 24.50
N GLN A 130 4.63 5.46 23.65
CA GLN A 130 5.33 4.17 23.74
C GLN A 130 6.21 3.90 22.51
N ILE A 131 6.85 4.95 21.98
CA ILE A 131 7.65 4.88 20.75
C ILE A 131 8.88 3.97 20.89
N ASP A 132 9.40 3.80 22.10
CA ASP A 132 10.51 2.87 22.38
C ASP A 132 10.10 1.42 22.11
N PHE A 133 8.90 1.01 22.56
CA PHE A 133 8.39 -0.33 22.29
C PHE A 133 8.23 -0.57 20.78
N PHE A 134 7.74 0.43 20.05
CA PHE A 134 7.67 0.38 18.59
C PHE A 134 9.06 0.17 17.96
N GLY A 135 10.05 0.94 18.41
CA GLY A 135 11.42 0.89 17.90
C GLY A 135 12.15 -0.42 18.18
N TYR A 136 12.01 -0.96 19.38
CA TYR A 136 12.77 -2.15 19.81
C TYR A 136 12.06 -3.48 19.53
N VAL A 137 10.73 -3.49 19.40
CA VAL A 137 9.96 -4.75 19.27
C VAL A 137 9.19 -4.79 17.96
N VAL A 138 8.29 -3.83 17.72
CA VAL A 138 7.31 -3.92 16.62
C VAL A 138 8.00 -3.79 15.26
N LYS A 139 8.85 -2.78 15.10
CA LYS A 139 9.57 -2.52 13.84
C LYS A 139 10.52 -3.67 13.48
N PRO A 140 11.38 -4.18 14.40
CA PRO A 140 12.20 -5.36 14.11
C PRO A 140 11.36 -6.60 13.78
N THR A 141 10.25 -6.82 14.47
CA THR A 141 9.34 -7.95 14.18
C THR A 141 8.76 -7.86 12.77
N ALA A 142 8.30 -6.67 12.36
CA ALA A 142 7.79 -6.43 11.01
C ALA A 142 8.87 -6.67 9.95
N ILE A 143 10.10 -6.20 10.17
CA ILE A 143 11.24 -6.45 9.26
C ILE A 143 11.53 -7.95 9.17
N THR A 144 11.54 -8.67 10.30
CA THR A 144 11.74 -10.13 10.31
C THR A 144 10.65 -10.86 9.53
N ILE A 145 9.38 -10.51 9.73
CA ILE A 145 8.26 -11.07 8.95
C ILE A 145 8.44 -10.78 7.45
N HIS A 146 8.89 -9.58 7.11
CA HIS A 146 9.17 -9.19 5.72
C HIS A 146 10.23 -10.07 5.07
N LEU A 147 11.37 -10.24 5.75
CA LEU A 147 12.48 -11.06 5.27
C LEU A 147 12.06 -12.53 5.16
N CYS A 148 11.37 -13.06 6.16
CA CYS A 148 10.86 -14.43 6.14
C CYS A 148 9.90 -14.67 4.97
N ALA A 149 8.98 -13.74 4.70
CA ALA A 149 8.08 -13.84 3.54
C ALA A 149 8.87 -13.90 2.22
N TYR A 150 9.88 -13.03 2.03
CA TYR A 150 10.71 -13.06 0.83
C TYR A 150 11.50 -14.36 0.68
N ILE A 151 12.11 -14.84 1.77
CA ILE A 151 12.86 -16.10 1.77
C ILE A 151 11.94 -17.27 1.42
N LEU A 152 10.75 -17.34 2.04
CA LEU A 152 9.77 -18.40 1.76
C LEU A 152 9.28 -18.34 0.30
N GLN A 153 9.03 -17.15 -0.24
CA GLN A 153 8.63 -17.00 -1.65
C GLN A 153 9.72 -17.47 -2.62
N ILE A 154 10.99 -17.09 -2.36
CA ILE A 154 12.12 -17.53 -3.18
C ILE A 154 12.30 -19.05 -3.06
N ALA A 155 12.16 -19.60 -1.86
CA ALA A 155 12.21 -21.05 -1.65
C ALA A 155 11.11 -21.77 -2.43
N LEU A 156 9.88 -21.25 -2.46
CA LEU A 156 8.81 -21.80 -3.28
C LEU A 156 9.15 -21.81 -4.77
N TRP A 157 9.71 -20.71 -5.30
CA TRP A 157 10.16 -20.70 -6.71
C TRP A 157 11.19 -21.79 -7.00
N VAL A 158 12.19 -21.95 -6.12
CA VAL A 158 13.22 -22.99 -6.27
C VAL A 158 12.62 -24.40 -6.18
N LEU A 159 11.70 -24.63 -5.24
CA LEU A 159 11.06 -25.94 -5.05
C LEU A 159 10.13 -26.30 -6.22
N TYR A 160 9.42 -25.32 -6.78
CA TYR A 160 8.59 -25.51 -7.98
C TYR A 160 9.39 -25.64 -9.27
N ALA A 161 10.66 -25.24 -9.27
CA ALA A 161 11.55 -25.39 -10.42
C ALA A 161 11.87 -26.84 -10.75
N ASP A 162 12.16 -27.64 -9.72
CA ASP A 162 12.67 -29.00 -9.92
C ASP A 162 11.91 -30.03 -9.03
N PRO A 163 11.99 -29.98 -7.68
CA PRO A 163 11.36 -30.99 -6.82
C PRO A 163 9.85 -31.16 -6.98
N TRP A 164 9.11 -30.06 -7.20
CA TRP A 164 7.64 -30.03 -7.21
C TRP A 164 7.08 -29.62 -8.57
N ARG A 165 7.76 -30.00 -9.65
CA ARG A 165 7.32 -29.70 -11.02
C ARG A 165 5.98 -30.34 -11.41
N TYR A 166 5.54 -31.39 -10.71
CA TYR A 166 4.33 -32.16 -11.02
C TYR A 166 3.00 -31.46 -10.66
N GLU A 167 3.01 -30.27 -10.06
CA GLU A 167 1.77 -29.56 -9.75
C GLU A 167 1.19 -28.92 -11.03
N ASP A 168 0.20 -29.57 -11.66
CA ASP A 168 -0.44 -29.16 -12.93
C ASP A 168 -1.35 -27.90 -12.82
N HIS A 169 -1.23 -27.11 -11.75
CA HIS A 169 -2.11 -25.95 -11.52
C HIS A 169 -1.37 -24.64 -11.81
N TYR A 170 -1.98 -23.75 -12.61
CA TYR A 170 -1.47 -22.39 -12.85
C TYR A 170 -1.22 -21.64 -11.54
N ILE A 171 -2.15 -21.77 -10.58
CA ILE A 171 -1.96 -21.34 -9.19
C ILE A 171 -1.74 -22.58 -8.33
N GLY A 172 -0.47 -22.88 -8.04
CA GLY A 172 -0.10 -23.98 -7.15
C GLY A 172 -0.72 -23.82 -5.75
N ARG A 173 -1.15 -24.94 -5.15
CA ARG A 173 -1.83 -24.93 -3.85
C ARG A 173 -0.92 -24.43 -2.74
N GLY A 174 0.37 -24.79 -2.79
CA GLY A 174 1.38 -24.30 -1.87
C GLY A 174 1.56 -22.78 -1.94
N TYR A 175 1.63 -22.23 -3.16
CA TYR A 175 1.69 -20.78 -3.38
C TYR A 175 0.43 -20.06 -2.87
N ALA A 176 -0.76 -20.57 -3.18
CA ALA A 176 -2.01 -19.98 -2.74
C ALA A 176 -2.15 -19.99 -1.21
N ALA A 177 -1.80 -21.09 -0.55
CA ALA A 177 -1.78 -21.20 0.90
C ALA A 177 -0.80 -20.18 1.50
N TYR A 178 0.44 -20.15 1.02
CA TYR A 178 1.47 -19.21 1.46
C TYR A 178 1.00 -17.75 1.34
N THR A 179 0.54 -17.33 0.15
CA THR A 179 0.16 -15.93 -0.07
C THR A 179 -1.04 -15.57 0.81
N THR A 180 -2.01 -16.47 0.94
CA THR A 180 -3.21 -16.24 1.78
C THR A 180 -2.82 -16.08 3.25
N THR A 181 -1.96 -16.95 3.78
CA THR A 181 -1.49 -16.87 5.17
C THR A 181 -0.72 -15.58 5.43
N MET A 182 0.23 -15.21 4.56
CA MET A 182 1.02 -13.99 4.75
C MET A 182 0.15 -12.73 4.70
N PHE A 183 -0.73 -12.62 3.70
CA PHE A 183 -1.65 -11.47 3.62
C PHE A 183 -2.64 -11.46 4.79
N ALA A 184 -3.14 -12.60 5.26
CA ALA A 184 -4.02 -12.66 6.42
C ALA A 184 -3.34 -12.16 7.71
N ILE A 185 -2.09 -12.57 7.96
CA ILE A 185 -1.32 -12.10 9.14
C ILE A 185 -1.20 -10.57 9.12
N ILE A 186 -0.82 -10.01 7.97
CA ILE A 186 -0.66 -8.55 7.84
C ILE A 186 -2.01 -7.85 7.90
N THR A 187 -3.07 -8.40 7.31
CA THR A 187 -4.43 -7.84 7.41
C THR A 187 -4.88 -7.75 8.87
N ILE A 188 -4.66 -8.80 9.66
CA ILE A 188 -5.04 -8.81 11.07
C ILE A 188 -4.23 -7.75 11.83
N ALA A 189 -2.91 -7.71 11.65
CA ALA A 189 -2.06 -6.71 12.29
C ALA A 189 -2.49 -5.29 11.90
N PHE A 190 -2.77 -5.05 10.62
CA PHE A 190 -3.22 -3.80 10.06
C PHE A 190 -4.55 -3.33 10.64
N LEU A 191 -5.54 -4.22 10.74
CA LEU A 191 -6.85 -3.92 11.34
C LEU A 191 -6.73 -3.64 12.83
N CYS A 192 -5.91 -4.41 13.56
CA CYS A 192 -5.66 -4.19 14.98
C CYS A 192 -5.02 -2.82 15.24
N TYR A 193 -3.87 -2.54 14.61
CA TYR A 193 -3.17 -1.25 14.78
C TYR A 193 -3.97 -0.08 14.22
N GLY A 194 -4.67 -0.25 13.09
CA GLY A 194 -5.54 0.77 12.51
C GLY A 194 -6.70 1.12 13.44
N ARG A 195 -7.34 0.12 14.09
CA ARG A 195 -8.40 0.35 15.08
C ARG A 195 -7.87 1.05 16.32
N LEU A 196 -6.75 0.58 16.86
CA LEU A 196 -6.13 1.17 18.06
C LEU A 196 -5.74 2.63 17.80
N ALA A 197 -5.03 2.91 16.71
CA ALA A 197 -4.69 4.26 16.29
C ALA A 197 -5.93 5.15 16.12
N TYR A 198 -7.01 4.62 15.52
CA TYR A 198 -8.24 5.37 15.32
C TYR A 198 -8.92 5.77 16.65
N VAL A 199 -8.90 4.90 17.66
CA VAL A 199 -9.45 5.20 19.00
C VAL A 199 -8.63 6.29 19.68
N GLU A 200 -7.32 6.15 19.73
CA GLU A 200 -6.43 7.13 20.37
C GLU A 200 -6.50 8.50 19.70
N LEU A 201 -6.57 8.52 18.37
CA LEU A 201 -6.69 9.79 17.62
C LEU A 201 -8.03 10.50 17.85
N ARG A 202 -9.10 9.77 18.22
CA ARG A 202 -10.40 10.38 18.58
C ARG A 202 -10.46 10.85 20.02
N ALA A 203 -9.61 10.33 20.91
CA ALA A 203 -9.60 10.69 22.32
C ALA A 203 -8.98 12.08 22.60
N VAL A 204 -8.12 12.59 21.70
CA VAL A 204 -7.43 13.87 21.90
C VAL A 204 -8.31 15.05 21.46
N PRO A 205 -8.73 15.94 22.39
CA PRO A 205 -9.67 17.02 22.11
C PRO A 205 -8.94 18.28 21.58
N VAL A 206 -8.60 18.33 20.28
CA VAL A 206 -8.10 19.58 19.64
C VAL A 206 -8.54 19.66 18.16
N ASP A 207 -9.06 20.84 17.78
CA ASP A 207 -9.51 21.34 16.48
C ASP A 207 -10.09 20.35 15.46
N LEU A 208 -11.40 20.16 15.61
CA LEU A 208 -12.24 19.11 15.03
C LEU A 208 -12.37 19.11 13.49
N GLY A 209 -12.04 20.21 12.80
CA GLY A 209 -12.28 20.35 11.37
C GLY A 209 -11.25 19.65 10.47
N VAL A 210 -9.98 20.02 10.60
CA VAL A 210 -8.91 19.60 9.68
C VAL A 210 -8.41 18.19 10.02
N ARG A 211 -8.27 17.87 11.31
CA ARG A 211 -7.78 16.57 11.78
C ARG A 211 -8.77 15.43 11.50
N SER A 212 -10.07 15.66 11.68
CA SER A 212 -11.09 14.63 11.43
C SER A 212 -11.19 14.27 9.93
N LYS A 213 -11.01 15.25 9.05
CA LYS A 213 -10.99 15.03 7.59
C LYS A 213 -9.78 14.19 7.17
N LYS A 214 -8.60 14.48 7.73
CA LYS A 214 -7.38 13.69 7.47
C LYS A 214 -7.52 12.27 8.00
N LEU A 215 -8.03 12.09 9.21
CA LEU A 215 -8.29 10.76 9.76
C LEU A 215 -9.28 9.96 8.90
N LYS A 216 -10.37 10.59 8.43
CA LYS A 216 -11.31 9.97 7.50
C LYS A 216 -10.65 9.56 6.19
N GLU A 217 -9.79 10.40 5.60
CA GLU A 217 -9.03 10.06 4.39
C GLU A 217 -8.13 8.83 4.62
N VAL A 218 -7.42 8.76 5.75
CA VAL A 218 -6.52 7.62 6.05
C VAL A 218 -7.34 6.35 6.31
N THR A 219 -8.42 6.43 7.09
CA THR A 219 -9.30 5.29 7.38
C THR A 219 -9.99 4.77 6.11
N LEU A 220 -10.39 5.66 5.20
CA LEU A 220 -10.96 5.26 3.90
C LEU A 220 -9.93 4.48 3.06
N MET A 221 -8.70 4.98 2.95
CA MET A 221 -7.64 4.27 2.22
C MET A 221 -7.38 2.89 2.84
N THR A 222 -7.28 2.83 4.16
CA THR A 222 -7.13 1.58 4.93
C THR A 222 -8.25 0.61 4.64
N SER A 223 -9.51 1.06 4.65
CA SER A 223 -10.66 0.20 4.35
C SER A 223 -10.58 -0.35 2.92
N ILE A 224 -10.28 0.50 1.93
CA ILE A 224 -10.13 0.08 0.53
C ILE A 224 -9.04 -0.97 0.40
N CYS A 225 -7.85 -0.71 0.93
CA CYS A 225 -6.71 -1.63 0.83
C CYS A 225 -7.00 -2.97 1.51
N THR A 226 -7.57 -2.96 2.71
CA THR A 226 -7.92 -4.18 3.44
C THR A 226 -8.96 -5.00 2.68
N THR A 227 -10.03 -4.39 2.17
CA THR A 227 -11.04 -5.10 1.38
C THR A 227 -10.42 -5.69 0.12
N CYS A 228 -9.64 -4.91 -0.63
CA CYS A 228 -9.02 -5.39 -1.88
C CYS A 228 -8.06 -6.56 -1.64
N PHE A 229 -7.15 -6.45 -0.67
CA PHE A 229 -6.20 -7.52 -0.38
C PHE A 229 -6.84 -8.76 0.22
N THR A 230 -7.86 -8.60 1.06
CA THR A 230 -8.61 -9.74 1.61
C THR A 230 -9.38 -10.48 0.51
N SER A 231 -10.11 -9.74 -0.33
CA SER A 231 -10.82 -10.31 -1.49
C SER A 231 -9.86 -11.01 -2.45
N ARG A 232 -8.68 -10.43 -2.68
CA ARG A 232 -7.62 -11.04 -3.49
C ARG A 232 -7.18 -12.39 -2.91
N SER A 233 -6.88 -12.46 -1.61
CA SER A 233 -6.47 -13.71 -0.96
C SER A 233 -7.55 -14.79 -1.07
N ILE A 234 -8.82 -14.43 -0.89
CA ILE A 234 -9.96 -15.36 -1.04
C ILE A 234 -10.04 -15.89 -2.48
N ILE A 235 -9.93 -15.01 -3.47
CA ILE A 235 -9.98 -15.40 -4.89
C ILE A 235 -8.81 -16.31 -5.25
N VAL A 236 -7.59 -16.00 -4.80
CA VAL A 236 -6.42 -16.87 -5.06
C VAL A 236 -6.60 -18.25 -4.44
N LEU A 237 -7.14 -18.33 -3.22
CA LEU A 237 -7.43 -19.61 -2.57
C LEU A 237 -8.49 -20.41 -3.33
N TYR A 238 -9.54 -19.74 -3.81
CA TYR A 238 -10.60 -20.35 -4.63
C TYR A 238 -10.04 -20.87 -5.97
N LEU A 239 -9.27 -20.05 -6.68
CA LEU A 239 -8.65 -20.40 -7.96
C LEU A 239 -7.61 -21.52 -7.85
N ALA A 240 -7.08 -21.79 -6.65
CA ALA A 240 -6.17 -22.92 -6.42
C ALA A 240 -6.89 -24.27 -6.23
N GLN A 241 -8.21 -24.26 -6.00
CA GLN A 241 -9.01 -25.48 -5.90
C GLN A 241 -9.51 -25.95 -7.27
N ASP A 242 -9.87 -25.00 -8.14
CA ASP A 242 -10.35 -25.29 -9.49
C ASP A 242 -9.16 -25.39 -10.46
N HIS A 243 -9.23 -26.33 -11.42
CA HIS A 243 -8.39 -26.25 -12.61
C HIS A 243 -8.84 -25.00 -13.36
N VAL A 244 -8.06 -23.91 -13.28
CA VAL A 244 -8.44 -22.60 -13.81
C VAL A 244 -8.59 -22.69 -15.33
N GLN A 245 -9.82 -22.88 -15.79
CA GLN A 245 -10.15 -22.83 -17.21
C GLN A 245 -10.44 -21.37 -17.57
N LEU A 246 -9.44 -20.68 -18.12
CA LEU A 246 -9.64 -19.39 -18.80
C LEU A 246 -10.55 -19.51 -20.06
N GLN A 247 -11.12 -20.69 -20.29
CA GLN A 247 -11.95 -21.08 -21.43
C GLN A 247 -13.41 -20.59 -21.35
N HIS A 248 -13.81 -19.91 -20.26
CA HIS A 248 -15.15 -19.33 -20.21
C HIS A 248 -15.23 -18.00 -20.99
N HIS A 249 -16.35 -17.75 -21.64
CA HIS A 249 -16.61 -16.51 -22.40
C HIS A 249 -16.56 -15.21 -21.56
N LEU A 250 -16.62 -15.33 -20.23
CA LEU A 250 -16.56 -14.23 -19.26
C LEU A 250 -15.18 -14.06 -18.60
N THR A 251 -14.20 -14.90 -18.96
CA THR A 251 -12.86 -14.86 -18.36
C THR A 251 -12.19 -13.50 -18.51
N TRP A 252 -12.29 -12.88 -19.70
CA TRP A 252 -11.73 -11.56 -19.97
C TRP A 252 -12.25 -10.50 -18.98
N LEU A 253 -13.53 -10.59 -18.59
CA LEU A 253 -14.15 -9.68 -17.63
C LEU A 253 -13.60 -9.94 -16.22
N VAL A 254 -13.41 -11.20 -15.85
CA VAL A 254 -12.80 -11.56 -14.56
C VAL A 254 -11.36 -11.04 -14.48
N ILE A 255 -10.57 -11.15 -15.55
CA ILE A 255 -9.21 -10.59 -15.65
C ILE A 255 -9.26 -9.07 -15.41
N VAL A 256 -10.10 -8.35 -16.16
CA VAL A 256 -10.23 -6.89 -16.02
C VAL A 256 -10.65 -6.50 -14.61
N LEU A 257 -11.67 -7.16 -14.04
CA LEU A 257 -12.15 -6.87 -12.69
C LEU A 257 -11.11 -7.18 -11.62
N TYR A 258 -10.41 -8.31 -11.74
CA TYR A 258 -9.35 -8.70 -10.80
C TYR A 258 -8.26 -7.64 -10.74
N TYR A 259 -7.63 -7.32 -11.88
CA TYR A 259 -6.54 -6.35 -11.91
C TYR A 259 -7.02 -4.94 -11.61
N SER A 260 -8.22 -4.53 -12.05
CA SER A 260 -8.72 -3.17 -11.83
C SER A 260 -9.15 -2.93 -10.39
N ILE A 261 -9.97 -3.80 -9.82
CA ILE A 261 -10.56 -3.60 -8.49
C ILE A 261 -9.60 -4.06 -7.40
N LEU A 262 -8.89 -5.17 -7.58
CA LEU A 262 -8.09 -5.76 -6.50
C LEU A 262 -6.63 -5.29 -6.52
N GLU A 263 -6.16 -4.71 -7.62
CA GLU A 263 -4.79 -4.21 -7.72
C GLU A 263 -4.68 -2.71 -8.07
N LEU A 264 -5.30 -2.22 -9.16
CA LEU A 264 -5.20 -0.81 -9.56
C LEU A 264 -5.89 0.12 -8.54
N LEU A 265 -7.07 -0.24 -8.04
CA LEU A 265 -7.79 0.55 -7.03
C LEU A 265 -6.95 0.78 -5.75
N PRO A 266 -6.37 -0.23 -5.08
CA PRO A 266 -5.54 0.04 -3.90
C PRO A 266 -4.28 0.85 -4.24
N ILE A 267 -3.65 0.66 -5.41
CA ILE A 267 -2.52 1.50 -5.84
C ILE A 267 -2.95 2.97 -5.94
N THR A 268 -4.06 3.25 -6.62
CA THR A 268 -4.56 4.62 -6.78
C THR A 268 -4.94 5.25 -5.45
N ALA A 269 -5.53 4.49 -4.52
CA ALA A 269 -5.87 4.95 -3.18
C ALA A 269 -4.60 5.35 -2.40
N ILE A 270 -3.55 4.51 -2.45
CA ILE A 270 -2.26 4.79 -1.80
C ILE A 270 -1.61 6.04 -2.42
N LEU A 271 -1.52 6.11 -3.75
CA LEU A 271 -1.00 7.30 -4.44
C LEU A 271 -1.79 8.56 -4.08
N HIS A 272 -3.11 8.46 -3.97
CA HIS A 272 -3.97 9.57 -3.60
C HIS A 272 -3.71 10.04 -2.17
N PHE A 273 -3.49 9.12 -1.24
CA PHE A 273 -3.18 9.43 0.14
C PHE A 273 -1.81 10.09 0.28
N HIS A 274 -0.78 9.49 -0.31
CA HIS A 274 0.59 10.00 -0.26
C HIS A 274 0.81 11.28 -1.07
N ARG A 275 -0.16 11.73 -1.90
CA ARG A 275 0.00 12.95 -2.73
C ARG A 275 0.22 14.23 -1.91
N ARG A 276 -0.26 14.27 -0.65
CA ARG A 276 -0.16 15.44 0.23
C ARG A 276 1.03 15.27 1.18
N PHE A 277 2.08 16.03 0.93
CA PHE A 277 3.32 15.99 1.70
C PHE A 277 3.14 16.48 3.15
N PRO A 278 3.80 15.86 4.13
CA PRO A 278 4.14 16.56 5.38
C PRO A 278 5.27 17.54 5.06
N ARG A 279 4.98 18.86 5.04
CA ARG A 279 6.02 19.89 4.82
C ARG A 279 7.04 19.84 5.95
N PRO A 280 8.35 20.04 5.68
CA PRO A 280 9.30 20.21 6.77
C PRO A 280 8.99 21.51 7.49
N PRO A 281 8.94 21.53 8.83
CA PRO A 281 8.84 22.79 9.55
C PRO A 281 10.07 23.68 9.19
N PRO A 282 9.91 25.00 9.13
CA PRO A 282 11.04 25.91 9.04
C PRO A 282 12.01 25.64 10.21
N GLN A 283 13.31 25.78 9.95
CA GLN A 283 14.38 25.56 10.93
C GLN A 283 14.16 26.33 12.25
N PRO A 284 14.70 25.81 13.38
CA PRO A 284 14.10 26.00 14.68
C PRO A 284 14.44 27.36 15.32
N VAL A 285 13.40 28.10 15.72
CA VAL A 285 13.52 29.00 16.87
C VAL A 285 13.37 28.13 18.10
N ALA A 286 14.38 28.11 18.97
CA ALA A 286 14.44 27.29 20.18
C ALA A 286 13.22 27.55 21.07
N ILE A 287 12.31 26.58 21.18
CA ILE A 287 11.23 26.58 22.19
C ILE A 287 10.99 25.13 22.67
N SER A 288 10.79 25.05 23.97
CA SER A 288 10.66 23.92 24.92
C SER A 288 9.90 22.67 24.47
N GLN A 289 10.15 21.58 25.22
CA GLN A 289 9.79 20.16 25.09
C GLN A 289 8.31 19.77 24.84
N GLU A 290 7.43 20.67 24.40
CA GLU A 290 6.00 20.36 24.24
C GLU A 290 5.59 19.96 22.81
N LYS A 291 6.55 19.91 21.86
CA LYS A 291 6.25 19.69 20.44
C LYS A 291 6.83 18.40 19.87
N VAL A 292 6.14 17.30 20.10
CA VAL A 292 6.25 16.09 19.25
C VAL A 292 4.93 15.77 18.52
N PHE A 293 3.83 16.40 18.93
CA PHE A 293 2.48 16.10 18.41
C PHE A 293 2.17 16.64 16.99
N TYR A 294 2.99 17.56 16.44
CA TYR A 294 2.67 18.27 15.19
C TYR A 294 3.51 17.89 13.96
N ARG A 295 4.10 16.68 13.91
CA ARG A 295 4.89 16.26 12.74
C ARG A 295 4.04 15.90 11.48
N PHE A 296 2.71 15.91 11.58
CA PHE A 296 1.82 15.38 10.52
C PHE A 296 0.78 16.36 9.94
N LEU A 297 0.79 17.65 10.29
CA LEU A 297 -0.19 18.63 9.77
C LEU A 297 0.44 19.65 8.80
N PRO A 298 -0.26 20.05 7.71
CA PRO A 298 0.17 21.15 6.86
C PRO A 298 0.13 22.49 7.61
N GLU A 299 1.22 23.25 7.58
CA GLU A 299 1.38 24.55 8.28
C GLU A 299 0.50 25.70 7.76
N ASP A 300 -0.21 25.54 6.64
CA ASP A 300 -0.99 26.63 6.03
C ASP A 300 -2.10 27.15 6.96
N ASP A 301 -2.68 26.27 7.78
CA ASP A 301 -3.77 26.65 8.69
C ASP A 301 -3.24 27.34 9.97
N VAL A 302 -1.98 27.08 10.37
CA VAL A 302 -1.37 27.62 11.60
C VAL A 302 -0.87 29.07 11.40
N LEU A 303 -0.42 29.41 10.19
CA LEU A 303 0.04 30.77 9.87
C LEU A 303 -1.13 31.75 9.76
N GLN A 304 -2.25 31.31 9.21
CA GLN A 304 -3.48 32.10 9.12
C GLN A 304 -3.99 32.50 10.52
N GLU A 305 -3.90 31.57 11.48
CA GLU A 305 -4.36 31.75 12.86
C GLU A 305 -3.43 32.65 13.69
N ARG A 306 -2.11 32.60 13.47
CA ARG A 306 -1.16 33.54 14.09
C ARG A 306 -1.34 34.97 13.62
N LEU A 307 -1.69 35.15 12.35
CA LEU A 307 -1.98 36.49 11.80
C LEU A 307 -3.28 37.05 12.39
N LEU A 308 -4.29 36.20 12.62
CA LEU A 308 -5.56 36.58 13.23
C LEU A 308 -5.45 36.88 14.74
N THR A 309 -4.58 36.18 15.47
CA THR A 309 -4.35 36.40 16.92
C THR A 309 -3.40 37.58 17.21
N SER A 310 -2.56 37.98 16.24
CA SER A 310 -1.68 39.15 16.37
C SER A 310 -2.39 40.52 16.20
N GLN A 311 -3.69 40.52 15.94
CA GLN A 311 -4.48 41.74 15.67
C GLN A 311 -5.31 42.26 16.86
N GLU A 312 -5.20 41.70 18.07
CA GLU A 312 -5.76 42.34 19.26
C GLU A 312 -4.85 43.49 19.73
N PRO A 313 -5.35 44.74 19.82
CA PRO A 313 -4.54 45.87 20.25
C PRO A 313 -4.37 45.86 21.78
N SER A 314 -3.11 45.77 22.20
CA SER A 314 -2.63 46.02 23.55
C SER A 314 -2.98 47.44 24.03
N SER A 315 -3.71 47.59 25.14
CA SER A 315 -3.81 48.86 25.88
C SER A 315 -2.59 49.04 26.80
N PRO A 316 -1.97 50.23 26.87
CA PRO A 316 -0.81 50.48 27.74
C PRO A 316 -1.13 51.30 29.01
N PHE A 317 -0.15 51.31 29.94
CA PHE A 317 0.08 52.15 31.14
C PHE A 317 -0.43 51.60 32.50
N LEU A 318 0.42 51.10 33.42
CA LEU A 318 1.42 51.75 34.33
C LEU A 318 0.85 52.78 35.31
N TYR A 319 0.75 52.42 36.60
CA TYR A 319 1.41 53.09 37.73
C TYR A 319 1.28 52.26 39.02
N GLU A 320 2.41 51.89 39.62
CA GLU A 320 2.49 51.52 41.05
C GLU A 320 2.51 52.82 41.86
N ASP A 321 1.75 52.88 42.96
CA ASP A 321 2.12 53.71 44.10
C ASP A 321 1.65 53.04 45.39
N GLU A 322 2.62 52.70 46.24
CA GLU A 322 2.43 52.30 47.63
C GLU A 322 2.00 53.52 48.44
N SER A 323 0.90 53.41 49.20
CA SER A 323 0.72 54.21 50.41
C SER A 323 -0.18 53.48 51.41
N ASP A 324 0.48 53.03 52.47
CA ASP A 324 0.01 52.75 53.82
C ASP A 324 -1.10 53.73 54.28
N ASP A 325 -2.27 53.24 54.73
CA ASP A 325 -2.87 53.64 56.01
C ASP A 325 -4.09 52.76 56.40
N SER A 326 -4.23 52.69 57.71
CA SER A 326 -5.06 51.96 58.65
C SER A 326 -6.61 51.98 58.53
N THR A 327 -7.21 51.14 59.40
CA THR A 327 -8.63 51.03 59.85
C THR A 327 -9.54 50.19 58.96
N GLY A 328 -10.40 49.28 59.44
CA GLY A 328 -10.88 48.88 60.76
C GLY A 328 -12.16 48.06 60.53
N ASP A 329 -12.38 47.04 61.37
CA ASP A 329 -13.63 46.30 61.68
C ASP A 329 -14.87 46.40 60.75
N VAL A 330 -15.37 45.25 60.26
CA VAL A 330 -16.49 44.44 60.83
C VAL A 330 -16.76 43.25 59.90
#